data_AF-A0A2J2HG09-F1
#
_entry.id   AF-A0A2J2HG09-F1
#
_cell.length_a   1.000
_cell.length_b   1.000
_cell.length_c   1.000
_cell.angle_alpha   90.00
_cell.angle_beta   90.00
_cell.angle_gamma   90.00
#
_symmetry.space_group_name_H-M   'P 1'
#
loop_
_entity.id
_entity.type
_entity.pdbx_description
1 polymer ?
#
loop_
_entity_poly.entity_id
_entity_poly.type
_entity_poly.pdbx_seq_one_letter_code
_entity_poly.pdbx_strand_id
1 'polypeptide(L)'
;MYHMRVSNYVAYISVSLIWLITELSLAQYIQYSGIIILGTLINIISIILVSYRPTYHKYLFIVNTALLTYVGFTIPNYLATIYSIIMSVSIVIYLVLIDLIELSFLLISLPIIYVSYVAERLLERSLIVNKLMTLIGPIGVNARLFALILSWYLSLFIISIIAILLALLLTRRFSK
;
A
#
# COMPACT_ATOMS: atom_id res chain seq x y z
N MET A 1 5.80 -5.84 34.98
CA MET A 1 4.40 -5.42 34.87
C MET A 1 4.24 -4.76 33.50
N TYR A 2 3.82 -5.54 32.50
CA TYR A 2 3.74 -5.09 31.11
C TYR A 2 2.64 -4.03 31.02
N HIS A 3 3.01 -2.76 30.86
CA HIS A 3 2.12 -1.80 30.25
C HIS A 3 1.84 -2.31 28.83
N MET A 4 0.76 -3.09 28.66
CA MET A 4 0.10 -3.22 27.36
C MET A 4 -0.44 -1.84 27.04
N ARG A 5 0.46 -1.02 26.52
CA ARG A 5 0.19 0.15 25.71
C ARG A 5 -0.98 -0.24 24.78
N VAL A 6 -1.93 0.64 24.56
CA VAL A 6 -3.14 0.46 23.72
C VAL A 6 -2.74 0.32 22.22
N SER A 7 -1.70 -0.47 21.90
CA SER A 7 -0.58 -0.03 21.06
C SER A 7 -0.42 -0.69 19.70
N ASN A 8 -0.80 -1.95 19.52
CA ASN A 8 -0.62 -2.64 18.22
C ASN A 8 -1.93 -3.26 17.73
N TYR A 9 -2.73 -3.76 18.68
CA TYR A 9 -4.07 -4.27 18.45
C TYR A 9 -5.00 -3.18 17.90
N VAL A 10 -5.05 -2.01 18.54
CA VAL A 10 -5.91 -0.90 18.08
C VAL A 10 -5.46 -0.40 16.71
N ALA A 11 -4.14 -0.26 16.51
CA ALA A 11 -3.56 0.11 15.22
C ALA A 11 -4.01 -0.83 14.09
N TYR A 12 -3.94 -2.13 14.33
CA TYR A 12 -4.37 -3.15 13.38
C TYR A 12 -5.87 -3.06 13.09
N ILE A 13 -6.71 -2.98 14.13
CA ILE A 13 -8.16 -2.91 13.96
C ILE A 13 -8.57 -1.64 13.21
N SER A 14 -8.03 -0.49 13.58
CA SER A 14 -8.35 0.78 12.92
C SER A 14 -8.08 0.71 11.41
N VAL A 15 -6.94 0.15 11.01
CA VAL A 15 -6.61 0.01 9.59
C VAL A 15 -7.43 -1.07 8.90
N SER A 16 -7.70 -2.18 9.59
CA SER A 16 -8.55 -3.27 9.05
C SER A 16 -9.98 -2.81 8.81
N LEU A 17 -10.52 -1.89 9.62
CA LEU A 17 -11.83 -1.27 9.40
C LEU A 17 -11.86 -0.38 8.16
N ILE A 18 -10.79 0.39 7.88
CA ILE A 18 -10.66 1.15 6.64
C ILE A 18 -10.72 0.21 5.43
N TRP A 19 -9.98 -0.90 5.51
CA TRP A 19 -9.98 -1.92 4.47
C TRP A 19 -11.34 -2.59 4.30
N LEU A 20 -12.01 -2.93 5.41
CA LEU A 20 -13.35 -3.53 5.38
C LEU A 20 -14.36 -2.62 4.66
N ILE A 21 -14.36 -1.32 4.97
CA ILE A 21 -15.21 -0.34 4.28
C ILE A 21 -14.89 -0.30 2.78
N THR A 22 -13.60 -0.35 2.44
CA THR A 22 -13.14 -0.35 1.05
C THR A 22 -13.62 -1.60 0.31
N GLU A 23 -13.44 -2.78 0.87
CA GLU A 23 -13.89 -4.06 0.31
C GLU A 23 -15.41 -4.08 0.13
N LEU A 24 -16.18 -3.66 1.14
CA LEU A 24 -17.64 -3.58 1.06
C LEU A 24 -18.10 -2.59 -0.01
N SER A 25 -17.43 -1.45 -0.16
CA SER A 25 -17.74 -0.48 -1.21
C SER A 25 -17.47 -1.03 -2.63
N LEU A 26 -16.53 -1.96 -2.76
CA LEU A 26 -16.22 -2.63 -4.02
C LEU A 26 -17.15 -3.82 -4.30
N ALA A 27 -17.77 -4.40 -3.28
CA ALA A 27 -18.65 -5.57 -3.43
C ALA A 27 -19.88 -5.30 -4.33
N GLN A 28 -20.23 -4.03 -4.57
CA GLN A 28 -21.26 -3.63 -5.53
C GLN A 28 -20.91 -3.99 -6.99
N TYR A 29 -19.63 -4.24 -7.30
CA TYR A 29 -19.19 -4.65 -8.63
C TYR A 29 -19.27 -6.17 -8.78
N ILE A 30 -20.42 -6.66 -9.28
CA ILE A 30 -20.80 -8.08 -9.38
C ILE A 30 -19.70 -8.95 -10.01
N GLN A 31 -18.98 -8.45 -11.02
CA GLN A 31 -17.91 -9.15 -11.72
C GLN A 31 -16.75 -9.60 -10.82
N TYR A 32 -16.58 -8.98 -9.64
CA TYR A 32 -15.44 -9.23 -8.73
C TYR A 32 -15.89 -9.67 -7.33
N SER A 33 -17.20 -9.87 -7.16
CA SER A 33 -17.85 -10.16 -5.88
C SER A 33 -17.23 -11.37 -5.16
N GLY A 34 -16.89 -12.46 -5.85
CA GLY A 34 -16.30 -13.64 -5.23
C GLY A 34 -14.94 -13.38 -4.56
N ILE A 35 -14.03 -12.66 -5.22
CA ILE A 35 -12.70 -12.32 -4.69
C ILE A 35 -12.83 -11.31 -3.54
N ILE A 36 -13.74 -10.34 -3.67
CA ILE A 36 -14.00 -9.31 -2.65
C ILE A 36 -14.62 -9.93 -1.39
N ILE A 37 -15.56 -10.86 -1.54
CA ILE A 37 -16.18 -11.59 -0.41
C ILE A 37 -15.11 -12.41 0.32
N LEU A 38 -14.25 -13.13 -0.42
CA LEU A 38 -13.16 -13.88 0.17
C LEU A 38 -12.20 -12.97 0.96
N GLY A 39 -11.86 -11.79 0.41
CA GLY A 39 -11.04 -10.81 1.09
C GLY A 39 -11.66 -10.27 2.37
N THR A 40 -12.93 -9.89 2.28
CA THR A 40 -13.74 -9.43 3.42
C THR A 40 -13.75 -10.48 4.54
N LEU A 41 -13.96 -11.77 4.21
CA LEU A 41 -13.95 -12.86 5.18
C LEU A 41 -12.58 -13.02 5.85
N ILE A 42 -11.50 -13.01 5.07
CA ILE A 42 -10.13 -13.12 5.59
C ILE A 42 -9.79 -11.94 6.50
N ASN A 43 -10.20 -10.73 6.12
CA ASN A 43 -10.00 -9.51 6.90
C ASN A 43 -10.75 -9.59 8.25
N ILE A 44 -12.02 -10.02 8.24
CA ILE A 44 -12.82 -10.25 9.46
C ILE A 44 -12.16 -11.32 10.36
N ILE A 45 -11.77 -12.46 9.80
CA ILE A 45 -11.08 -13.52 10.55
C ILE A 45 -9.78 -12.99 11.15
N SER A 46 -9.06 -12.14 10.41
CA SER A 46 -7.82 -11.54 10.89
C SER A 46 -8.06 -10.56 12.04
N ILE A 47 -9.11 -9.75 11.98
CA ILE A 47 -9.53 -8.88 13.10
C ILE A 47 -9.81 -9.73 14.34
N ILE A 48 -10.58 -10.81 14.20
CA ILE A 48 -10.90 -11.74 15.29
C ILE A 48 -9.62 -12.34 15.88
N LEU A 49 -8.73 -12.87 15.04
CA LEU A 49 -7.46 -13.48 15.46
C LEU A 49 -6.55 -12.48 16.20
N VAL A 50 -6.41 -11.25 15.70
CA VAL A 50 -5.61 -10.21 16.36
C VAL A 50 -6.25 -9.77 17.68
N SER A 51 -7.59 -9.85 17.79
CA SER A 51 -8.32 -9.56 19.02
C SER A 51 -8.04 -10.59 20.11
N TYR A 52 -7.91 -11.86 19.75
CA TYR A 52 -7.52 -12.93 20.69
C TYR A 52 -6.01 -12.99 20.95
N ARG A 53 -5.19 -12.74 19.93
CA ARG A 53 -3.72 -12.82 19.99
C ARG A 53 -3.07 -11.65 19.25
N PRO A 54 -2.83 -10.52 19.96
CA PRO A 54 -2.25 -9.32 19.36
C PRO A 54 -0.88 -9.53 18.72
N THR A 55 -0.12 -10.54 19.13
CA THR A 55 1.21 -10.86 18.59
C THR A 55 1.21 -11.15 17.08
N TYR A 56 0.06 -11.55 16.50
CA TYR A 56 -0.04 -11.83 15.08
C TYR A 56 -0.26 -10.60 14.18
N HIS A 57 -0.40 -9.41 14.76
CA HIS A 57 -0.79 -8.21 14.03
C HIS A 57 0.09 -7.90 12.81
N LYS A 58 1.41 -8.13 12.88
CA LYS A 58 2.34 -7.86 11.75
C LYS A 58 2.17 -8.86 10.61
N TYR A 59 2.04 -10.14 10.95
CA TYR A 59 1.91 -11.20 9.96
C TYR A 59 0.58 -11.10 9.23
N LEU A 60 -0.51 -10.91 9.97
CA LEU A 60 -1.84 -10.74 9.40
C LEU A 60 -1.96 -9.43 8.61
N PHE A 61 -1.20 -8.39 8.97
CA PHE A 61 -1.15 -7.15 8.20
C PHE A 61 -0.52 -7.37 6.83
N ILE A 62 0.59 -8.12 6.76
CA ILE A 62 1.24 -8.47 5.49
C ILE A 62 0.30 -9.32 4.62
N VAL A 63 -0.35 -10.32 5.21
CA VAL A 63 -1.31 -11.20 4.49
C VAL A 63 -2.46 -10.38 3.91
N ASN A 64 -3.09 -9.51 4.72
CA ASN A 64 -4.20 -8.67 4.24
C ASN A 64 -3.74 -7.65 3.20
N THR A 65 -2.54 -7.06 3.35
CA THR A 65 -1.99 -6.15 2.35
C THR A 65 -1.79 -6.85 1.00
N ALA A 66 -1.25 -8.07 1.01
CA ALA A 66 -1.06 -8.86 -0.21
C ALA A 66 -2.40 -9.21 -0.87
N LEU A 67 -3.38 -9.61 -0.07
CA LEU A 67 -4.71 -9.96 -0.56
C LEU A 67 -5.45 -8.75 -1.13
N LEU A 68 -5.40 -7.60 -0.45
CA LEU A 68 -5.96 -6.35 -0.95
C LEU A 68 -5.24 -5.92 -2.24
N THR A 69 -3.93 -6.05 -2.31
CA THR A 69 -3.20 -5.77 -3.57
C THR A 69 -3.72 -6.65 -4.72
N TYR A 70 -3.99 -7.93 -4.45
CA TYR A 70 -4.62 -8.84 -5.42
C TYR A 70 -6.05 -8.40 -5.79
N VAL A 71 -6.88 -8.02 -4.81
CA VAL A 71 -8.22 -7.45 -5.06
C VAL A 71 -8.11 -6.20 -5.95
N GLY A 72 -7.17 -5.30 -5.67
CA GLY A 72 -6.88 -4.11 -6.47
C GLY A 72 -6.50 -4.41 -7.92
N PHE A 73 -5.93 -5.58 -8.22
CA PHE A 73 -5.69 -5.98 -9.60
C PHE A 73 -6.95 -6.39 -10.35
N THR A 74 -8.05 -6.62 -9.66
CA THR A 74 -9.31 -7.05 -10.29
C THR A 74 -10.34 -5.93 -10.40
N ILE A 75 -10.19 -4.82 -9.68
CA ILE A 75 -11.14 -3.70 -9.75
C ILE A 75 -11.10 -2.94 -11.09
N PRO A 76 -12.16 -2.19 -11.44
CA PRO A 76 -12.15 -1.32 -12.62
C PRO A 76 -11.04 -0.26 -12.62
N ASN A 77 -10.47 0.04 -13.80
CA ASN A 77 -9.37 1.00 -13.99
C ASN A 77 -9.66 2.42 -13.47
N TYR A 78 -10.93 2.85 -13.45
CA TYR A 78 -11.28 4.19 -12.96
C TYR A 78 -11.20 4.30 -11.43
N LEU A 79 -11.22 3.18 -10.69
CA LEU A 79 -11.07 3.14 -9.24
C LEU A 79 -9.62 2.93 -8.78
N ALA A 80 -8.73 2.51 -9.68
CA ALA A 80 -7.35 2.13 -9.38
C ALA A 80 -6.59 3.21 -8.58
N THR A 81 -6.74 4.48 -8.95
CA THR A 81 -6.06 5.60 -8.27
C THR A 81 -6.57 5.78 -6.84
N ILE A 82 -7.89 5.82 -6.64
CA ILE A 82 -8.49 6.00 -5.31
C ILE A 82 -8.13 4.81 -4.42
N TYR A 83 -8.23 3.60 -4.95
CA TYR A 83 -7.86 2.37 -4.25
C TYR A 83 -6.40 2.37 -3.82
N SER A 84 -5.49 2.75 -4.72
CA SER A 84 -4.06 2.86 -4.42
C SER A 84 -3.79 3.88 -3.32
N ILE A 85 -4.45 5.04 -3.33
CA ILE A 85 -4.29 6.06 -2.28
C ILE A 85 -4.73 5.50 -0.92
N ILE A 86 -5.90 4.87 -0.85
CA ILE A 86 -6.39 4.25 0.39
C ILE A 86 -5.38 3.23 0.91
N MET A 87 -4.90 2.32 0.05
CA MET A 87 -3.91 1.32 0.43
C MET A 87 -2.61 1.94 0.94
N SER A 88 -2.04 2.90 0.21
CA SER A 88 -0.81 3.58 0.60
C SER A 88 -0.95 4.32 1.93
N VAL A 89 -2.04 5.07 2.11
CA VAL A 89 -2.30 5.83 3.35
C VAL A 89 -2.52 4.87 4.52
N SER A 90 -3.30 3.81 4.34
CA SER A 90 -3.51 2.78 5.37
C SER A 90 -2.21 2.12 5.83
N ILE A 91 -1.28 1.85 4.91
CA ILE A 91 0.03 1.28 5.26
C ILE A 91 0.84 2.27 6.09
N VAL A 92 0.92 3.53 5.67
CA VAL A 92 1.65 4.57 6.42
C VAL A 92 1.03 4.78 7.80
N ILE A 93 -0.30 4.86 7.90
CA ILE A 93 -1.02 4.98 9.18
C ILE A 93 -0.68 3.80 10.09
N TYR A 94 -0.73 2.56 9.57
CA TYR A 94 -0.39 1.38 10.36
C TYR A 94 1.03 1.47 10.92
N LEU A 95 2.01 1.77 10.07
CA LEU A 95 3.43 1.84 10.45
C LEU A 95 3.70 2.93 11.49
N VAL A 96 3.02 4.07 11.39
CA VAL A 96 3.07 5.14 12.40
C VAL A 96 2.44 4.70 13.71
N LEU A 97 1.26 4.08 13.68
CA LEU A 97 0.54 3.66 14.88
C LEU A 97 1.27 2.58 15.68
N ILE A 98 2.15 1.80 15.05
CA ILE A 98 2.99 0.79 15.72
C ILE A 98 4.42 1.28 16.01
N ASP A 99 4.67 2.59 15.91
CA ASP A 99 5.96 3.25 16.14
C ASP A 99 7.12 2.68 15.28
N LEU A 100 6.83 2.11 14.11
CA LEU A 100 7.88 1.69 13.17
C LEU A 100 8.43 2.85 12.36
N ILE A 101 7.65 3.92 12.22
CA ILE A 101 7.99 5.11 11.45
C ILE A 101 7.50 6.33 12.25
N GLU A 102 8.32 7.39 12.37
CA GLU A 102 7.90 8.61 13.06
C GLU A 102 6.77 9.32 12.31
N LEU A 103 5.91 10.04 13.04
CA LEU A 103 4.82 10.84 12.47
C LEU A 103 5.35 11.88 11.45
N SER A 104 6.57 12.38 11.63
CA SER A 104 7.27 13.28 10.70
C SER A 104 7.37 12.70 9.28
N PHE A 105 7.54 11.38 9.15
CA PHE A 105 7.58 10.70 7.85
C PHE A 105 6.20 10.59 7.18
N LEU A 106 5.09 10.71 7.91
CA LEU A 106 3.76 10.80 7.30
C LEU A 106 3.63 12.07 6.44
N LEU A 107 4.30 13.15 6.85
CA LEU A 107 4.36 14.38 6.05
C LEU A 107 5.29 14.24 4.85
N ILE A 108 6.27 13.34 4.89
CA ILE A 108 7.21 13.06 3.78
C ILE A 108 6.58 12.06 2.79
N SER A 109 5.75 11.14 3.25
CA SER A 109 5.10 10.14 2.40
C SER A 109 4.07 10.75 1.45
N LEU A 110 3.42 11.85 1.83
CA LEU A 110 2.50 12.61 0.97
C LEU A 110 3.18 13.16 -0.31
N PRO A 111 4.32 13.87 -0.22
CA PRO A 111 5.15 14.21 -1.37
C PRO A 111 5.59 13.00 -2.19
N ILE A 112 5.93 11.87 -1.56
CA ILE A 112 6.32 10.65 -2.29
C ILE A 112 5.14 10.09 -3.09
N ILE A 113 3.94 10.06 -2.50
CA ILE A 113 2.70 9.69 -3.18
C ILE A 113 2.47 10.63 -4.37
N TYR A 114 2.64 11.93 -4.18
CA TYR A 114 2.48 12.93 -5.23
C TYR A 114 3.51 12.77 -6.37
N VAL A 115 4.80 12.61 -6.04
CA VAL A 115 5.85 12.35 -7.03
C VAL A 115 5.59 11.05 -7.78
N SER A 116 5.11 10.01 -7.08
CA SER A 116 4.76 8.73 -7.72
C SER A 116 3.57 8.86 -8.67
N TYR A 117 2.60 9.73 -8.34
CA TYR A 117 1.51 10.10 -9.24
C TYR A 117 2.01 10.88 -10.48
N VAL A 118 2.94 11.82 -10.30
CA VAL A 118 3.57 12.52 -11.43
C VAL A 118 4.38 11.54 -12.30
N ALA A 119 5.13 10.63 -11.68
CA ALA A 119 5.87 9.58 -12.37
C ALA A 119 4.95 8.62 -13.12
N GLU A 120 3.82 8.19 -12.54
CA GLU A 120 2.78 7.42 -13.22
C GLU A 120 2.32 8.13 -14.50
N ARG A 121 1.98 9.41 -14.44
CA ARG A 121 1.56 10.20 -15.62
C ARG A 121 2.63 10.28 -16.70
N LEU A 122 3.91 10.30 -16.32
CA LEU A 122 5.02 10.26 -17.26
C LEU A 122 5.21 8.86 -17.85
N LEU A 123 5.01 7.81 -17.05
CA LEU A 123 5.10 6.41 -17.48
C LEU A 123 3.94 6.01 -18.40
N GLU A 124 2.71 6.48 -18.17
CA GLU A 124 1.55 6.32 -19.06
C GLU A 124 1.82 6.89 -20.47
N ARG A 125 2.69 7.90 -20.58
CA ARG A 125 3.12 8.46 -21.87
C ARG A 125 4.24 7.66 -22.53
N SER A 126 4.87 6.73 -21.82
CA SER A 126 5.97 5.94 -22.35
C SER A 126 5.47 4.74 -23.17
N LEU A 127 6.02 4.58 -24.37
CA LEU A 127 5.71 3.45 -25.26
C LEU A 127 6.06 2.09 -24.65
N ILE A 128 7.09 2.03 -23.79
CA ILE A 128 7.56 0.80 -23.16
C ILE A 128 6.55 0.31 -22.13
N VAL A 129 6.08 1.20 -21.24
CA VAL A 129 5.09 0.83 -20.23
C VAL A 129 3.74 0.54 -20.88
N ASN A 130 3.35 1.27 -21.93
CA ASN A 130 2.12 0.95 -22.67
C ASN A 130 2.17 -0.44 -23.31
N LYS A 131 3.30 -0.84 -23.91
CA LYS A 131 3.48 -2.22 -24.41
C LYS A 131 3.38 -3.26 -23.28
N LEU A 132 3.94 -2.97 -22.12
CA LEU A 132 3.88 -3.84 -20.95
C LEU A 132 2.44 -3.96 -20.41
N MET A 133 1.71 -2.85 -20.34
CA MET A 133 0.30 -2.80 -19.96
C MET A 133 -0.59 -3.61 -20.93
N THR A 134 -0.35 -3.50 -22.25
CA THR A 134 -1.09 -4.30 -23.25
C THR A 134 -0.80 -5.79 -23.17
N LEU A 135 0.36 -6.17 -22.62
CA LEU A 135 0.75 -7.57 -22.44
C LEU A 135 0.12 -8.19 -21.17
N ILE A 136 -0.12 -7.36 -20.16
CA ILE A 136 -0.67 -7.78 -18.85
C ILE A 136 -2.21 -7.70 -18.84
N GLY A 137 -2.81 -6.75 -19.58
CA GLY A 137 -4.27 -6.58 -19.65
C GLY A 137 -5.09 -7.84 -19.98
N PRO A 138 -4.65 -8.71 -20.92
CA PRO A 138 -5.36 -9.96 -21.24
C PRO A 138 -5.37 -11.00 -20.11
N ILE A 139 -4.50 -10.86 -19.11
CA ILE A 139 -4.37 -11.78 -17.96
C ILE A 139 -5.45 -11.47 -16.89
N GLY A 140 -6.34 -10.49 -17.14
CA GLY A 140 -7.38 -10.08 -16.20
C GLY A 140 -6.86 -9.18 -15.07
N VAL A 141 -5.68 -8.58 -15.26
CA VAL A 141 -5.02 -7.69 -14.31
C VAL A 141 -5.28 -6.24 -14.70
N ASN A 142 -5.62 -5.41 -13.71
CA ASN A 142 -5.75 -3.96 -13.84
C ASN A 142 -4.37 -3.36 -14.13
N ALA A 143 -4.10 -3.15 -15.42
CA ALA A 143 -2.84 -2.62 -15.92
C ALA A 143 -2.50 -1.24 -15.35
N ARG A 144 -3.52 -0.44 -14.98
CA ARG A 144 -3.32 0.87 -14.38
C ARG A 144 -2.83 0.76 -12.94
N LEU A 145 -3.43 -0.12 -12.14
CA LEU A 145 -2.95 -0.42 -10.79
C LEU A 145 -1.53 -1.01 -10.83
N PHE A 146 -1.23 -1.85 -11.81
CA PHE A 146 0.12 -2.36 -12.06
C PHE A 146 1.11 -1.22 -12.35
N ALA A 147 0.76 -0.29 -13.23
CA ALA A 147 1.60 0.86 -13.56
C ALA A 147 1.82 1.79 -12.34
N LEU A 148 0.79 1.99 -11.53
CA LEU A 148 0.83 2.72 -10.26
C LEU A 148 1.79 2.08 -9.25
N ILE A 149 1.67 0.77 -9.03
CA ILE A 149 2.55 0.04 -8.12
C ILE A 149 4.00 0.12 -8.63
N LEU A 150 4.20 -0.08 -9.93
CA LEU A 150 5.51 0.02 -10.56
C LEU A 150 6.10 1.43 -10.42
N SER A 151 5.31 2.49 -10.61
CA SER A 151 5.75 3.87 -10.46
C SER A 151 6.13 4.19 -9.01
N TRP A 152 5.39 3.62 -8.05
CA TRP A 152 5.69 3.69 -6.63
C TRP A 152 7.06 3.07 -6.32
N TYR A 153 7.29 1.84 -6.76
CA TYR A 153 8.58 1.16 -6.56
C TYR A 153 9.73 1.91 -7.22
N LEU A 154 9.53 2.41 -8.44
CA LEU A 154 10.55 3.19 -9.15
C LEU A 154 10.88 4.49 -8.42
N SER A 155 9.86 5.18 -7.90
CA SER A 155 10.03 6.43 -7.15
C SER A 155 10.79 6.19 -5.85
N LEU A 156 10.44 5.14 -5.10
CA LEU A 156 11.18 4.74 -3.90
C LEU A 156 12.63 4.36 -4.21
N PHE A 157 12.86 3.66 -5.32
CA PHE A 157 14.20 3.32 -5.78
C PHE A 157 15.04 4.55 -6.15
N ILE A 158 14.46 5.53 -6.83
CA ILE A 158 15.15 6.79 -7.15
C ILE A 158 15.47 7.58 -5.86
N ILE A 159 14.51 7.69 -4.94
CA ILE A 159 14.71 8.38 -3.66
C ILE A 159 15.82 7.70 -2.85
N SER A 160 15.85 6.36 -2.80
CA SER A 160 16.89 5.64 -2.07
C SER A 160 18.28 5.86 -2.67
N ILE A 161 18.41 5.87 -4.00
CA ILE A 161 19.67 6.25 -4.67
C ILE A 161 20.08 7.67 -4.28
N ILE A 162 19.17 8.64 -4.36
CA ILE A 162 19.46 10.04 -4.01
C ILE A 162 19.90 10.16 -2.54
N ALA A 163 19.23 9.47 -1.62
CA ALA A 163 19.57 9.46 -0.20
C ALA A 163 20.97 8.87 0.04
N ILE A 164 21.32 7.76 -0.62
CA ILE A 164 22.65 7.16 -0.55
C ILE A 164 23.71 8.12 -1.09
N LEU A 165 23.46 8.76 -2.24
CA LEU A 165 24.37 9.73 -2.83
C LEU A 165 24.57 10.95 -1.92
N LEU A 166 23.50 11.47 -1.31
CA LEU A 166 23.57 12.55 -0.33
C LEU A 166 24.37 12.15 0.91
N ALA A 167 24.14 10.96 1.45
CA ALA A 167 24.89 10.44 2.59
C ALA A 167 26.39 10.34 2.28
N LEU A 168 26.75 9.85 1.09
CA LEU A 168 28.14 9.77 0.60
C LEU A 168 28.77 11.16 0.41
N LEU A 169 28.01 12.12 -0.13
CA LEU A 169 28.48 13.50 -0.32
C LEU A 169 28.70 14.22 1.01
N LEU A 170 27.81 14.01 1.99
CA LEU A 170 27.92 14.59 3.32
C LEU A 170 29.08 13.98 4.11
N THR A 171 29.24 12.65 4.10
CA THR A 171 30.38 11.98 4.76
C THR A 171 31.72 12.43 4.17
N ARG A 172 31.82 12.66 2.86
CA ARG A 172 33.02 13.24 2.24
C ARG A 172 33.27 14.70 2.63
N ARG A 173 32.24 15.46 3.02
CA ARG A 173 32.36 16.85 3.49
C ARG A 173 32.82 16.96 4.95
N PHE A 174 32.49 15.99 5.81
CA PHE A 174 32.89 15.98 7.23
C PHE A 174 34.18 15.19 7.51
N SER A 175 34.75 14.54 6.49
CA SER A 175 36.05 13.84 6.58
C SER A 175 37.25 14.71 6.12
N LYS A 176 37.03 16.01 5.87
CA LYS A 176 38.07 17.02 5.67
C LYS A 176 38.05 17.99 6.84
#